data_AF-A0A1T4MAR5-F1
#
_entry.id   AF-A0A1T4MAR5-F1
#
_cell.length_a   1.000
_cell.length_b   1.000
_cell.length_c   1.000
_cell.angle_alpha   90.00
_cell.angle_beta   90.00
_cell.angle_gamma   90.00
#
_symmetry.space_group_name_H-M   'P 1'
#
loop_
_entity.id
_entity.type
_entity.pdbx_description
1 polymer ?
#
loop_
_entity_poly.entity_id
_entity_poly.type
_entity_poly.pdbx_seq_one_letter_code
_entity_poly.pdbx_strand_id
1 'polypeptide(L)'
;MVQLLPLGQVFEMFASQDPSWPMQARPDAVTPGQLSCLRTELSREGFRRAKRRQVAEYAAAHPERMQDEVRLLEEGAAEVLGRLVNAGVNDMATGQAPDVDAVIKGATEQQMAAATRFVEDPALAPLRELSGIGEVFNTNLPPDEQAAAGERLGANVARQFMLAATRTCQVPPEAYL
;
A
#
# COMPACT_ATOMS: atom_id res chain seq x y z
N MET A 1 6.76 11.25 11.22
CA MET A 1 5.68 10.27 10.95
C MET A 1 6.15 9.42 9.78
N VAL A 2 6.26 8.11 9.98
CA VAL A 2 6.69 7.17 8.94
C VAL A 2 5.54 6.88 7.97
N GLN A 3 5.80 6.94 6.67
CA GLN A 3 4.86 6.54 5.63
C GLN A 3 5.58 5.66 4.62
N LEU A 4 5.24 4.37 4.63
CA LEU A 4 5.85 3.36 3.75
C LEU A 4 5.07 3.20 2.43
N LEU A 5 3.74 3.05 2.51
CA LEU A 5 2.86 2.92 1.35
C LEU A 5 1.87 4.11 1.26
N PRO A 6 1.82 4.84 0.14
CA PRO A 6 0.92 5.99 -0.05
C PRO A 6 -0.50 5.61 -0.50
N LEU A 7 -1.02 4.44 -0.11
CA LEU A 7 -2.28 3.90 -0.66
C LEU A 7 -3.50 4.80 -0.46
N GLY A 8 -3.58 5.50 0.67
CA GLY A 8 -4.67 6.46 0.88
C GLY A 8 -4.69 7.60 -0.15
N GLN A 9 -3.52 8.04 -0.62
CA GLN A 9 -3.42 9.03 -1.69
C GLN A 9 -3.80 8.41 -3.05
N VAL A 10 -3.45 7.15 -3.28
CA VAL A 10 -3.85 6.42 -4.49
C VAL A 10 -5.37 6.29 -4.58
N PHE A 11 -6.03 5.96 -3.46
CA PHE A 11 -7.48 5.89 -3.39
C PHE A 11 -8.15 7.23 -3.68
N GLU A 12 -7.65 8.31 -3.11
CA GLU A 12 -8.15 9.66 -3.40
C GLU A 12 -7.96 10.07 -4.86
N MET A 13 -6.82 9.70 -5.47
CA MET A 13 -6.57 9.93 -6.88
C MET A 13 -7.65 9.25 -7.73
N PHE A 14 -7.93 7.96 -7.54
CA PHE A 14 -8.99 7.26 -8.27
C PHE A 14 -10.37 7.86 -8.00
N ALA A 15 -10.65 8.18 -6.74
CA ALA A 15 -11.91 8.83 -6.35
C ALA A 15 -12.10 10.20 -7.01
N SER A 16 -11.02 10.92 -7.34
CA SER A 16 -11.07 12.21 -8.04
C SER A 16 -11.28 12.09 -9.54
N GLN A 17 -10.88 10.96 -10.13
CA GLN A 17 -11.02 10.67 -11.56
C GLN A 17 -12.41 10.11 -11.90
N ASP A 18 -13.03 9.37 -10.98
CA ASP A 18 -14.33 8.75 -11.19
C ASP A 18 -15.25 8.95 -9.96
N PRO A 19 -16.40 9.66 -10.11
CA PRO A 19 -17.33 9.88 -9.02
C PRO A 19 -18.03 8.60 -8.55
N SER A 20 -18.11 7.57 -9.39
CA SER A 20 -18.69 6.26 -9.06
C SER A 20 -17.71 5.32 -8.37
N TRP A 21 -16.42 5.67 -8.30
CA TRP A 21 -15.41 4.89 -7.60
C TRP A 21 -15.75 4.73 -6.10
N PRO A 22 -15.58 3.51 -5.54
CA PRO A 22 -14.95 2.32 -6.14
C PRO A 22 -15.93 1.36 -6.85
N MET A 23 -17.18 1.80 -7.08
CA MET A 23 -18.25 0.99 -7.64
C MET A 23 -18.46 1.22 -9.13
N GLN A 24 -17.43 1.67 -9.87
CA GLN A 24 -17.56 2.08 -11.27
C GLN A 24 -18.13 1.01 -12.22
N ALA A 25 -17.95 -0.28 -11.91
CA ALA A 25 -18.53 -1.36 -12.70
C ALA A 25 -20.06 -1.52 -12.48
N ARG A 26 -20.56 -1.11 -11.32
CA ARG A 26 -21.98 -1.20 -10.91
C ARG A 26 -22.36 -0.06 -9.96
N PRO A 27 -22.46 1.19 -10.46
CA PRO A 27 -22.74 2.35 -9.63
C PRO A 27 -24.09 2.23 -8.89
N ASP A 28 -25.08 1.59 -9.50
CA ASP A 28 -26.43 1.43 -8.95
C ASP A 28 -26.53 0.30 -7.91
N ALA A 29 -25.46 -0.47 -7.67
CA ALA A 29 -25.45 -1.54 -6.69
C ALA A 29 -25.26 -1.06 -5.24
N VAL A 30 -25.04 0.24 -5.04
CA VAL A 30 -24.91 0.86 -3.72
C VAL A 30 -25.79 2.09 -3.61
N THR A 31 -26.26 2.37 -2.40
CA THR A 31 -26.92 3.64 -2.09
C THR A 31 -25.90 4.79 -2.07
N PRO A 32 -26.34 6.05 -2.23
CA PRO A 32 -25.45 7.21 -2.08
C PRO A 32 -24.73 7.26 -0.72
N GLY A 33 -25.40 6.82 0.36
CA GLY A 33 -24.80 6.72 1.68
C GLY A 33 -23.68 5.68 1.77
N GLN A 34 -23.88 4.50 1.16
CA GLN A 34 -22.85 3.46 1.07
C GLN A 34 -21.66 3.92 0.22
N LEU A 35 -21.90 4.57 -0.93
CA LEU A 35 -20.82 5.11 -1.76
C LEU A 35 -20.01 6.18 -1.01
N SER A 36 -20.69 7.10 -0.31
CA SER A 36 -20.03 8.12 0.53
C SER A 36 -19.20 7.49 1.65
N CYS A 37 -19.73 6.46 2.31
CA CYS A 37 -19.00 5.70 3.32
C CYS A 37 -17.76 5.01 2.72
N LEU A 38 -17.91 4.31 1.59
CA LEU A 38 -16.80 3.62 0.92
C LEU A 38 -15.67 4.59 0.59
N ARG A 39 -16.00 5.75 0.01
CA ARG A 39 -15.02 6.80 -0.31
C ARG A 39 -14.35 7.38 0.94
N THR A 40 -15.05 7.43 2.07
CA THR A 40 -14.48 7.85 3.36
C THR A 40 -13.50 6.79 3.90
N GLU A 41 -13.88 5.52 3.88
CA GLU A 41 -13.03 4.42 4.32
C GLU A 41 -11.82 4.20 3.40
N LEU A 42 -11.97 4.47 2.11
CA LEU A 42 -10.92 4.40 1.10
C LEU A 42 -10.41 5.81 0.76
N SER A 43 -9.92 6.50 1.79
CA SER A 43 -9.26 7.80 1.70
C SER A 43 -7.92 7.76 2.44
N ARG A 44 -7.15 8.85 2.45
CA ARG A 44 -5.99 8.97 3.35
C ARG A 44 -6.37 8.76 4.81
N GLU A 45 -7.50 9.32 5.24
CA GLU A 45 -7.92 9.24 6.63
C GLU A 45 -8.41 7.84 7.00
N GLY A 46 -9.21 7.22 6.12
CA GLY A 46 -9.70 5.86 6.29
C GLY A 46 -8.56 4.84 6.31
N PHE A 47 -7.63 4.93 5.36
CA PHE A 47 -6.41 4.12 5.34
C PHE A 47 -5.60 4.29 6.63
N ARG A 48 -5.35 5.53 7.07
CA ARG A 48 -4.60 5.81 8.31
C ARG A 48 -5.28 5.23 9.54
N ARG A 49 -6.61 5.34 9.65
CA ARG A 49 -7.39 4.75 10.75
C ARG A 49 -7.25 3.22 10.78
N ALA A 50 -7.46 2.56 9.65
CA ALA A 50 -7.34 1.11 9.55
C ALA A 50 -5.91 0.63 9.85
N LYS A 51 -4.91 1.30 9.29
CA LYS A 51 -3.50 0.95 9.49
C LYS A 51 -3.02 1.17 10.92
N ARG A 52 -3.49 2.23 11.60
CA ARG A 52 -3.17 2.47 13.03
C ARG A 52 -3.57 1.30 13.92
N ARG A 53 -4.72 0.67 13.66
CA ARG A 53 -5.15 -0.53 14.40
C ARG A 53 -4.19 -1.70 14.17
N GLN A 54 -3.83 -1.98 12.90
CA GLN A 54 -2.87 -3.04 12.57
C GLN A 54 -1.49 -2.79 13.21
N VAL A 55 -1.01 -1.53 13.19
CA VAL A 55 0.26 -1.15 13.83
C VAL A 55 0.19 -1.33 15.34
N ALA A 56 -0.92 -0.98 15.98
CA ALA A 56 -1.09 -1.17 17.42
C ALA A 56 -1.11 -2.66 17.81
N GLU A 57 -1.82 -3.49 17.04
CA GLU A 57 -1.83 -4.95 17.21
C GLU A 57 -0.43 -5.55 17.03
N TYR A 58 0.29 -5.12 16.00
CA TYR A 58 1.67 -5.54 15.76
C TYR A 58 2.62 -5.10 16.87
N ALA A 59 2.53 -3.85 17.33
CA ALA A 59 3.36 -3.33 18.41
C ALA A 59 3.13 -4.07 19.74
N ALA A 60 1.90 -4.51 20.00
CA ALA A 60 1.58 -5.34 21.15
C ALA A 60 2.17 -6.76 21.03
N ALA A 61 2.25 -7.30 19.82
CA ALA A 61 2.81 -8.63 19.55
C ALA A 61 4.35 -8.66 19.47
N HIS A 62 4.99 -7.53 19.11
CA HIS A 62 6.43 -7.42 18.89
C HIS A 62 7.05 -6.19 19.59
N PRO A 63 6.81 -5.99 20.90
CA PRO A 63 7.20 -4.75 21.60
C PRO A 63 8.72 -4.51 21.57
N GLU A 64 9.52 -5.58 21.55
CA GLU A 64 10.98 -5.50 21.56
C GLU A 64 11.58 -5.02 20.24
N ARG A 65 10.84 -5.10 19.13
CA ARG A 65 11.34 -4.78 17.78
C ARG A 65 10.95 -3.39 17.32
N MET A 66 9.86 -2.85 17.86
CA MET A 66 9.22 -1.64 17.36
C MET A 66 10.16 -0.45 17.21
N GLN A 67 11.04 -0.22 18.18
CA GLN A 67 11.94 0.94 18.13
C GLN A 67 12.95 0.83 16.98
N ASP A 68 13.52 -0.35 16.77
CA ASP A 68 14.53 -0.58 15.73
C ASP A 68 13.89 -0.64 14.34
N GLU A 69 12.70 -1.23 14.23
CA GLU A 69 11.94 -1.27 12.98
C GLU A 69 11.44 0.11 12.55
N VAL A 70 10.95 0.93 13.48
CA VAL A 70 10.61 2.34 13.18
C VAL A 70 11.85 3.10 12.73
N ARG A 71 12.99 2.92 13.42
CA ARG A 71 14.24 3.57 13.05
C ARG A 71 14.70 3.18 11.65
N LEU A 72 14.67 1.89 11.30
CA LEU A 72 15.00 1.42 9.96
C LEU A 72 14.13 2.11 8.88
N LEU A 73 12.84 2.25 9.15
CA LEU A 73 11.92 2.92 8.25
C LEU A 73 12.26 4.42 8.12
N GLU A 74 12.60 5.09 9.22
CA GLU A 74 13.01 6.50 9.27
C GLU A 74 14.39 6.77 8.66
N GLU A 75 15.30 5.79 8.72
CA GLU A 75 16.64 5.85 8.13
C GLU A 75 16.62 5.83 6.59
N GLY A 76 15.46 5.52 5.98
CA GLY A 76 15.27 5.68 4.55
C GLY A 76 14.48 4.59 3.86
N ALA A 77 14.27 3.45 4.50
CA ALA A 77 13.56 2.33 3.87
C ALA A 77 12.15 2.76 3.42
N ALA A 78 11.43 3.50 4.27
CA ALA A 78 10.10 3.99 3.93
C ALA A 78 10.10 4.96 2.74
N GLU A 79 11.11 5.82 2.66
CA GLU A 79 11.21 6.82 1.60
C GLU A 79 11.50 6.17 0.24
N VAL A 80 12.48 5.27 0.17
CA VAL A 80 12.84 4.57 -1.07
C VAL A 80 11.67 3.71 -1.56
N LEU A 81 11.09 2.90 -0.67
CA LEU A 81 9.97 2.03 -1.02
C LEU A 81 8.72 2.84 -1.38
N GLY A 82 8.46 3.95 -0.69
CA GLY A 82 7.36 4.86 -1.03
C GLY A 82 7.52 5.49 -2.41
N ARG A 83 8.75 5.87 -2.81
CA ARG A 83 9.04 6.37 -4.15
C ARG A 83 8.84 5.30 -5.22
N LEU A 84 9.29 4.06 -4.98
CA LEU A 84 9.06 2.93 -5.89
C LEU A 84 7.56 2.65 -6.09
N VAL A 85 6.79 2.66 -5.01
CA VAL A 85 5.34 2.45 -5.07
C VAL A 85 4.66 3.59 -5.83
N ASN A 86 5.05 4.85 -5.58
CA ASN A 86 4.54 5.99 -6.34
C ASN A 86 4.89 5.90 -7.83
N ALA A 87 6.07 5.44 -8.19
CA ALA A 87 6.45 5.22 -9.57
C ALA A 87 5.54 4.19 -10.25
N GLY A 88 5.24 3.07 -9.58
CA GLY A 88 4.29 2.06 -10.09
C GLY A 88 2.85 2.56 -10.17
N VAL A 89 2.41 3.40 -9.22
CA VAL A 89 1.09 4.04 -9.28
C VAL A 89 1.00 5.01 -10.46
N ASN A 90 2.04 5.80 -10.71
CA ASN A 90 2.09 6.70 -11.84
C ASN A 90 2.04 5.94 -13.17
N ASP A 91 2.74 4.82 -13.28
CA ASP A 91 2.66 3.94 -14.45
C ASP A 91 1.23 3.46 -14.70
N MET A 92 0.53 2.97 -13.68
CA MET A 92 -0.88 2.59 -13.82
C MET A 92 -1.79 3.75 -14.25
N ALA A 93 -1.50 4.97 -13.80
CA ALA A 93 -2.32 6.14 -14.09
C ALA A 93 -2.04 6.77 -15.48
N THR A 94 -0.80 6.70 -15.96
CA THR A 94 -0.36 7.40 -17.18
C THR A 94 0.10 6.48 -18.31
N GLY A 95 0.30 5.19 -18.03
CA GLY A 95 0.92 4.22 -18.93
C GLY A 95 2.42 4.45 -19.16
N GLN A 96 3.07 5.25 -18.32
CA GLN A 96 4.50 5.53 -18.42
C GLN A 96 5.29 4.64 -17.46
N ALA A 97 6.19 3.84 -18.03
CA ALA A 97 7.04 2.94 -17.27
C ALA A 97 7.72 3.65 -16.08
N PRO A 98 7.79 3.00 -14.89
CA PRO A 98 8.34 3.62 -13.70
C PRO A 98 9.84 3.93 -13.88
N ASP A 99 10.24 5.16 -13.57
CA ASP A 99 11.65 5.56 -13.58
C ASP A 99 12.34 5.11 -12.28
N VAL A 100 12.60 3.80 -12.21
CA VAL A 100 13.31 3.17 -11.09
C VAL A 100 14.73 3.73 -10.94
N ASP A 101 15.38 4.07 -12.06
CA ASP A 101 16.71 4.66 -12.08
C ASP A 101 16.75 6.01 -11.36
N ALA A 102 15.74 6.86 -11.53
CA ALA A 102 15.63 8.12 -10.80
C ALA A 102 15.44 7.89 -9.29
N VAL A 103 14.70 6.85 -8.89
CA VAL A 103 14.56 6.50 -7.47
C VAL A 103 15.90 6.08 -6.87
N ILE A 104 16.64 5.21 -7.56
CA ILE A 104 17.95 4.72 -7.13
C ILE A 104 18.96 5.88 -7.08
N LYS A 105 19.06 6.70 -8.12
CA LYS A 105 19.99 7.86 -8.18
C LYS A 105 19.66 8.94 -7.15
N GLY A 106 18.38 9.06 -6.77
CA GLY A 106 17.91 10.03 -5.80
C GLY A 106 17.98 9.56 -4.35
N ALA A 107 18.45 8.34 -4.08
CA ALA A 107 18.59 7.77 -2.74
C ALA A 107 20.04 7.87 -2.25
N THR A 108 20.23 8.14 -0.96
CA THR A 108 21.56 8.05 -0.34
C THR A 108 21.96 6.59 -0.12
N GLU A 109 23.26 6.34 0.08
CA GLU A 109 23.76 5.00 0.43
C GLU A 109 23.07 4.43 1.69
N GLN A 110 22.83 5.29 2.69
CA GLN A 110 22.12 4.91 3.92
C GLN A 110 20.67 4.50 3.62
N GLN A 111 19.96 5.27 2.79
CA GLN A 111 18.57 4.97 2.44
C GLN A 111 18.46 3.66 1.65
N MET A 112 19.39 3.44 0.72
CA MET A 112 19.46 2.19 -0.04
C MET A 112 19.79 1.01 0.86
N ALA A 113 20.77 1.13 1.76
CA ALA A 113 21.10 0.07 2.72
C ALA A 113 19.91 -0.27 3.63
N ALA A 114 19.17 0.74 4.11
CA ALA A 114 17.96 0.54 4.91
C ALA A 114 16.85 -0.17 4.10
N ALA A 115 16.64 0.23 2.85
CA ALA A 115 15.65 -0.40 1.96
C ALA A 115 16.03 -1.86 1.63
N THR A 116 17.29 -2.12 1.29
CA THR A 116 17.80 -3.48 1.06
C THR A 116 17.63 -4.34 2.30
N ARG A 117 18.01 -3.84 3.48
CA ARG A 117 17.79 -4.57 4.74
C ARG A 117 16.31 -4.87 4.97
N PHE A 118 15.43 -3.90 4.75
CA PHE A 118 13.98 -4.10 4.87
C PHE A 118 13.47 -5.25 3.98
N VAL A 119 13.97 -5.34 2.75
CA VAL A 119 13.56 -6.35 1.78
C VAL A 119 14.16 -7.73 2.09
N GLU A 120 15.45 -7.79 2.44
CA GLU A 120 16.21 -9.05 2.46
C GLU A 120 16.31 -9.70 3.84
N ASP A 121 16.25 -8.93 4.93
CA ASP A 121 16.44 -9.45 6.28
C ASP A 121 15.23 -10.33 6.69
N PRO A 122 15.41 -11.64 6.93
CA PRO A 122 14.31 -12.51 7.32
C PRO A 122 13.65 -12.11 8.64
N ALA A 123 14.37 -11.42 9.53
CA ALA A 123 13.83 -10.94 10.81
C ALA A 123 12.73 -9.88 10.63
N LEU A 124 12.72 -9.20 9.47
CA LEU A 124 11.76 -8.16 9.12
C LEU A 124 10.55 -8.67 8.33
N ALA A 125 10.43 -9.99 8.11
CA ALA A 125 9.26 -10.58 7.46
C ALA A 125 7.92 -10.16 8.12
N PRO A 126 7.79 -10.13 9.47
CA PRO A 126 6.57 -9.64 10.10
C PRO A 126 6.27 -8.18 9.79
N LEU A 127 7.29 -7.32 9.71
CA LEU A 127 7.13 -5.90 9.36
C LEU A 127 6.72 -5.73 7.89
N ARG A 128 7.28 -6.54 6.99
CA ARG A 128 6.87 -6.57 5.58
C ARG A 128 5.42 -7.03 5.44
N GLU A 129 5.01 -8.05 6.18
CA GLU A 129 3.60 -8.49 6.22
C GLU A 129 2.70 -7.37 6.76
N LEU A 130 3.09 -6.74 7.88
CA LEU A 130 2.36 -5.58 8.42
C LEU A 130 2.22 -4.49 7.36
N SER A 131 3.27 -4.18 6.60
CA SER A 131 3.20 -3.14 5.57
C SER A 131 2.20 -3.48 4.46
N GLY A 132 1.99 -4.77 4.20
CA GLY A 132 1.25 -5.31 3.07
C GLY A 132 2.16 -5.81 1.95
N ILE A 133 3.46 -5.50 2.00
CA ILE A 133 4.48 -5.91 1.02
C ILE A 133 4.73 -7.42 1.03
N GLY A 134 4.68 -8.07 2.20
CA GLY A 134 4.98 -9.49 2.36
C GLY A 134 6.35 -9.88 1.77
N GLU A 135 6.43 -11.05 1.15
CA GLU A 135 7.65 -11.60 0.53
C GLU A 135 7.75 -11.27 -0.98
N VAL A 136 7.12 -10.18 -1.42
CA VAL A 136 6.91 -9.94 -2.86
C VAL A 136 8.14 -9.36 -3.57
N PHE A 137 9.03 -8.69 -2.83
CA PHE A 137 10.30 -8.22 -3.39
C PHE A 137 11.33 -9.35 -3.40
N ASN A 138 11.29 -10.16 -4.45
CA ASN A 138 12.39 -11.06 -4.79
C ASN A 138 13.19 -10.46 -5.96
N THR A 139 14.33 -9.86 -5.64
CA THR A 139 15.26 -9.25 -6.61
C THR A 139 15.90 -10.27 -7.55
N ASN A 140 15.77 -11.57 -7.27
CA ASN A 140 16.27 -12.65 -8.12
C ASN A 140 15.29 -13.04 -9.25
N LEU A 141 14.08 -12.45 -9.29
CA LEU A 141 13.13 -12.70 -10.36
C LEU A 141 13.49 -11.93 -11.64
N PRO A 142 13.18 -12.45 -12.84
CA PRO A 142 13.21 -11.69 -14.08
C PRO A 142 12.35 -10.40 -14.01
N PRO A 143 12.68 -9.32 -14.76
CA PRO A 143 11.97 -8.04 -14.66
C PRO A 143 10.46 -8.09 -14.90
N ASP A 144 10.00 -8.93 -15.84
CA ASP A 144 8.59 -9.19 -16.13
C ASP A 144 7.88 -9.91 -14.97
N GLU A 145 8.56 -10.85 -14.32
CA GLU A 145 8.06 -11.51 -13.12
C GLU A 145 8.01 -10.57 -11.91
N GLN A 146 8.97 -9.64 -11.79
CA GLN A 146 8.96 -8.59 -10.75
C GLN A 146 7.78 -7.63 -10.94
N ALA A 147 7.51 -7.21 -12.18
CA ALA A 147 6.36 -6.36 -12.49
C ALA A 147 5.04 -7.06 -12.13
N ALA A 148 4.86 -8.33 -12.54
CA ALA A 148 3.70 -9.12 -12.19
C ALA A 148 3.57 -9.35 -10.66
N ALA A 149 4.70 -9.49 -9.96
CA ALA A 149 4.71 -9.59 -8.50
C ALA A 149 4.23 -8.29 -7.84
N GLY A 150 4.71 -7.14 -8.29
CA GLY A 150 4.25 -5.82 -7.85
C GLY A 150 2.76 -5.58 -8.09
N GLU A 151 2.24 -6.00 -9.25
CA GLU A 151 0.80 -5.92 -9.56
C GLU A 151 -0.04 -6.77 -8.61
N ARG A 152 0.35 -8.04 -8.38
CA ARG A 152 -0.33 -8.94 -7.43
C ARG A 152 -0.33 -8.35 -6.02
N LEU A 153 0.78 -7.75 -5.60
CA LEU A 153 0.88 -7.04 -4.32
C LEU A 153 -0.12 -5.89 -4.25
N GLY A 154 -0.10 -4.98 -5.23
CA GLY A 154 -1.04 -3.86 -5.29
C GLY A 154 -2.49 -4.32 -5.23
N ALA A 155 -2.84 -5.34 -6.03
CA ALA A 155 -4.19 -5.91 -6.06
C ALA A 155 -4.59 -6.54 -4.72
N ASN A 156 -3.69 -7.28 -4.06
CA ASN A 156 -3.97 -7.91 -2.77
C ASN A 156 -4.20 -6.87 -1.67
N VAL A 157 -3.32 -5.87 -1.58
CA VAL A 157 -3.48 -4.81 -0.57
C VAL A 157 -4.74 -4.00 -0.83
N ALA A 158 -4.97 -3.57 -2.07
CA ALA A 158 -6.20 -2.87 -2.44
C ALA A 158 -7.44 -3.70 -2.10
N ARG A 159 -7.46 -5.00 -2.42
CA ARG A 159 -8.56 -5.92 -2.09
C ARG A 159 -8.81 -6.01 -0.59
N GLN A 160 -7.77 -6.09 0.24
CA GLN A 160 -7.94 -6.14 1.70
C GLN A 160 -8.63 -4.86 2.22
N PHE A 161 -8.20 -3.68 1.77
CA PHE A 161 -8.82 -2.41 2.15
C PHE A 161 -10.25 -2.28 1.61
N MET A 162 -10.48 -2.70 0.36
CA MET A 162 -11.81 -2.75 -0.25
C MET A 162 -12.77 -3.63 0.56
N LEU A 163 -12.37 -4.86 0.90
CA LEU A 163 -13.18 -5.78 1.69
C LEU A 163 -13.43 -5.27 3.11
N ALA A 164 -12.46 -4.60 3.72
CA ALA A 164 -12.66 -3.96 5.02
C ALA A 164 -13.66 -2.82 4.93
N ALA A 165 -13.55 -1.97 3.89
CA ALA A 165 -14.46 -0.86 3.66
C ALA A 165 -15.90 -1.33 3.36
N THR A 166 -16.09 -2.36 2.52
CA THR A 166 -17.44 -2.89 2.23
C THR A 166 -18.11 -3.44 3.48
N ARG A 167 -17.37 -4.12 4.36
CA ARG A 167 -17.88 -4.58 5.67
C ARG A 167 -18.27 -3.40 6.56
N THR A 168 -17.39 -2.42 6.72
CA THR A 168 -17.66 -1.22 7.55
C THR A 168 -18.88 -0.46 7.04
N CYS A 169 -19.02 -0.34 5.72
CA CYS A 169 -20.08 0.41 5.07
C CYS A 169 -21.34 -0.42 4.77
N GLN A 170 -21.40 -1.66 5.25
CA GLN A 170 -22.55 -2.55 5.09
C GLN A 170 -22.98 -2.68 3.61
N VAL A 171 -22.00 -2.79 2.72
CA VAL A 171 -22.23 -3.02 1.29
C VAL A 171 -22.54 -4.50 1.10
N PRO A 172 -23.66 -4.84 0.46
CA PRO A 172 -24.06 -6.23 0.30
C PRO A 172 -23.11 -7.00 -0.64
N PRO A 173 -22.87 -8.31 -0.42
CA PRO A 173 -21.99 -9.11 -1.27
C PRO A 173 -22.33 -9.08 -2.76
N GLU A 174 -23.61 -9.10 -3.09
CA GLU A 174 -24.11 -9.00 -4.46
C GLU A 174 -23.72 -7.71 -5.18
N ALA A 175 -23.29 -6.66 -4.46
CA ALA A 175 -22.82 -5.43 -5.07
C ALA A 175 -21.40 -5.54 -5.66
N TYR A 176 -20.61 -6.55 -5.25
CA TYR A 176 -19.23 -6.76 -5.71
C TYR A 176 -18.92 -8.18 -6.23
N LEU A 177 -19.92 -9.07 -6.32
CA LEU A 177 -19.89 -10.35 -7.06
C LEU A 177 -20.42 -10.20 -8.48
#